data_AF-A0A3A2ZEF8-F1
#
_entry.id   AF-A0A3A2ZEF8-F1
#
_cell.length_a   1.000
_cell.length_b   1.000
_cell.length_c   1.000
_cell.angle_alpha   90.00
_cell.angle_beta   90.00
_cell.angle_gamma   90.00
#
_symmetry.space_group_name_H-M   'P 1'
#
loop_
_entity.id
_entity.type
_entity.pdbx_description
1 polymer ?
#
loop_
_entity_poly.entity_id
_entity_poly.type
_entity_poly.pdbx_seq_one_letter_code
_entity_poly.pdbx_strand_id
1 'polypeptide(L)'
;MSENRAAQVEEYGWTAVSCDPKQRANTKPSTKPSVPQLVKDVPFPSTAVALAAIEYAKAELPTPTFNHSMRVFYYGLAIARQHFPEWKFSDETWLLTCLFHDIGTIPKYTPSVFMSFDLHGGLVALDALKQMGAPSPQAESVAEAIIRHQDPVQTGTIHAVGLLIQLATLFGG
;
A
#
# COMPACT_ATOMS: atom_id res chain seq x y z
N MET A 1 11.56 -14.89 4.16
CA MET A 1 10.09 -14.98 4.25
C MET A 1 9.74 -15.60 5.59
N SER A 2 8.75 -15.08 6.30
CA SER A 2 8.23 -15.72 7.51
C SER A 2 7.57 -17.08 7.23
N GLU A 3 7.91 -18.08 8.05
CA GLU A 3 7.45 -19.47 7.93
C GLU A 3 6.10 -19.75 8.61
N ASN A 4 5.61 -18.85 9.48
CA ASN A 4 4.33 -19.02 10.19
C ASN A 4 3.36 -17.88 9.87
N ARG A 5 2.08 -18.24 9.66
CA ARG A 5 0.94 -17.34 9.41
C ARG A 5 0.90 -16.14 10.35
N ALA A 6 1.15 -16.31 11.65
CA ALA A 6 1.11 -15.19 12.61
C ALA A 6 2.13 -14.09 12.26
N ALA A 7 3.36 -14.48 11.90
CA ALA A 7 4.37 -13.52 11.50
C ALA A 7 4.13 -12.99 10.07
N GLN A 8 3.50 -13.76 9.18
CA GLN A 8 3.04 -13.25 7.87
C GLN A 8 1.93 -12.21 8.01
N VAL A 9 1.09 -12.30 9.06
CA VAL A 9 0.06 -11.29 9.33
C VAL A 9 0.71 -9.95 9.64
N GLU A 10 1.75 -9.94 10.47
CA GLU A 10 2.49 -8.72 10.79
C GLU A 10 3.39 -8.26 9.64
N GLU A 11 4.10 -9.16 8.98
CA GLU A 11 5.04 -8.83 7.88
C GLU A 11 4.32 -8.23 6.67
N TYR A 12 3.10 -8.68 6.37
CA TYR A 12 2.34 -8.22 5.21
C TYR A 12 1.16 -7.32 5.56
N GLY A 13 1.06 -6.86 6.81
CA GLY A 13 0.08 -5.84 7.20
C GLY A 13 -1.36 -6.29 7.20
N TRP A 14 -1.61 -7.56 7.50
CA TRP A 14 -2.95 -8.14 7.64
C TRP A 14 -3.63 -7.82 8.98
N THR A 15 -2.95 -7.13 9.90
CA THR A 15 -3.54 -6.72 11.17
C THR A 15 -4.79 -5.87 10.92
N ALA A 16 -5.92 -6.32 11.45
CA ALA A 16 -7.19 -5.61 11.34
C ALA A 16 -7.16 -4.31 12.15
N VAL A 17 -7.59 -3.22 11.53
CA VAL A 17 -7.71 -1.88 12.11
C VAL A 17 -9.10 -1.32 11.85
N SER A 18 -9.58 -0.43 12.72
CA SER A 18 -10.94 0.08 12.65
C SER A 18 -11.14 1.08 11.50
N CYS A 19 -12.20 0.88 10.73
CA CYS A 19 -12.67 1.83 9.72
C CYS A 19 -13.36 3.05 10.33
N ASP A 20 -13.67 3.05 11.63
CA ASP A 20 -14.25 4.21 12.32
C ASP A 20 -13.15 5.21 12.72
N PRO A 21 -13.15 6.46 12.18
CA PRO A 21 -12.17 7.49 12.53
C PRO A 21 -12.08 7.77 14.03
N LYS A 22 -13.19 7.68 14.77
CA LYS A 22 -13.20 7.92 16.22
C LYS A 22 -12.48 6.82 16.97
N GLN A 23 -12.59 5.58 16.50
CA GLN A 23 -11.89 4.44 17.08
C GLN A 23 -10.40 4.43 16.71
N ARG A 24 -10.02 5.01 15.56
CA ARG A 24 -8.62 5.29 15.22
C ARG A 24 -8.03 6.39 16.11
N ALA A 25 -8.78 7.45 16.37
CA ALA A 25 -8.35 8.57 17.21
C ALA A 25 -8.33 8.26 18.72
N ASN A 26 -8.85 7.10 19.15
CA ASN A 26 -8.81 6.65 20.54
C ASN A 26 -7.44 6.10 20.96
N THR A 27 -6.49 5.93 20.03
CA THR A 27 -5.07 6.08 20.38
C THR A 27 -4.86 7.57 20.64
N LYS A 28 -4.73 7.96 21.91
CA LYS A 28 -4.52 9.36 22.36
C LYS A 28 -3.82 10.18 21.26
N PRO A 29 -4.38 11.31 20.79
CA PRO A 29 -3.69 12.13 19.80
C PRO A 29 -2.26 12.32 20.29
N SER A 30 -1.30 11.90 19.47
CA SER A 30 0.11 12.03 19.84
C SER A 30 0.32 13.48 20.23
N THR A 31 0.59 13.72 21.51
CA THR A 31 0.87 15.07 22.02
C THR A 31 2.22 15.58 21.49
N LYS A 32 2.96 14.72 20.77
CA LYS A 32 4.19 15.07 20.09
C LYS A 32 3.86 15.60 18.69
N PRO A 33 4.34 16.80 18.34
CA PRO A 33 4.24 17.30 16.98
C PRO A 33 4.92 16.32 16.00
N SER A 34 4.42 16.25 14.77
CA SER A 34 5.06 15.50 13.71
C SER A 34 6.47 16.05 13.46
N VAL A 35 7.43 15.15 13.26
CA VAL A 35 8.83 15.48 13.03
C VAL A 35 9.09 15.41 11.52
N PRO A 36 9.77 16.42 10.93
CA PRO A 36 10.18 16.34 9.53
C PRO A 36 11.01 15.08 9.25
N GLN A 37 10.70 14.39 8.16
CA GLN A 37 11.42 13.21 7.70
C GLN A 37 12.03 13.47 6.33
N LEU A 38 13.34 13.23 6.19
CA LEU A 38 14.00 13.34 4.89
C LEU A 38 13.87 12.02 4.14
N VAL A 39 13.63 12.12 2.83
CA VAL A 39 13.52 10.96 1.93
C VAL A 39 14.76 10.06 2.01
N LYS A 40 15.97 10.65 2.08
CA LYS A 40 17.24 9.90 2.16
C LYS A 40 17.38 9.04 3.43
N ASP A 41 16.60 9.33 4.47
CA ASP A 41 16.64 8.62 5.76
C ASP A 41 15.57 7.51 5.82
N VAL A 42 14.77 7.35 4.75
CA VAL A 42 13.77 6.29 4.62
C VAL A 42 14.44 5.08 3.97
N PRO A 43 14.50 3.90 4.63
CA PRO A 43 14.96 2.68 4.00
C PRO A 43 14.15 2.39 2.73
N PHE A 44 14.84 2.14 1.63
CA PHE A 44 14.21 1.83 0.36
C PHE A 44 14.32 0.33 0.06
N PRO A 45 13.20 -0.38 -0.16
CA PRO A 45 13.24 -1.81 -0.48
C PRO A 45 14.08 -2.10 -1.73
N SER A 46 14.94 -3.11 -1.64
CA SER A 46 15.90 -3.48 -2.71
C SER A 46 15.96 -5.00 -2.96
N THR A 47 14.93 -5.73 -2.55
CA THR A 47 14.80 -7.16 -2.87
C THR A 47 14.52 -7.36 -4.36
N ALA A 48 14.64 -8.60 -4.83
CA ALA A 48 14.34 -8.95 -6.21
C ALA A 48 12.90 -8.57 -6.61
N VAL A 49 11.91 -8.82 -5.74
CA VAL A 49 10.50 -8.49 -5.99
C VAL A 49 10.31 -6.98 -6.06
N ALA A 50 10.89 -6.23 -5.11
CA ALA A 50 10.80 -4.77 -5.11
C ALA A 50 11.42 -4.14 -6.37
N LEU A 51 12.61 -4.60 -6.76
CA LEU A 51 13.29 -4.11 -7.96
C LEU A 51 12.50 -4.43 -9.23
N ALA A 52 11.97 -5.65 -9.36
CA ALA A 52 11.13 -6.03 -10.49
C ALA A 52 9.84 -5.20 -10.56
N ALA A 53 9.20 -4.95 -9.42
CA ALA A 53 8.01 -4.11 -9.32
C ALA A 53 8.29 -2.65 -9.71
N ILE A 54 9.42 -2.08 -9.29
CA ILE A 54 9.82 -0.72 -9.67
C ILE A 54 10.02 -0.61 -11.18
N GLU A 55 10.74 -1.56 -11.78
CA GLU A 55 10.98 -1.54 -13.22
C GLU A 55 9.69 -1.73 -14.01
N TYR A 56 8.81 -2.63 -13.57
CA TYR A 56 7.47 -2.80 -14.14
C TYR A 56 6.65 -1.50 -14.04
N ALA A 57 6.59 -0.88 -12.86
CA ALA A 57 5.83 0.35 -12.65
C ALA A 57 6.36 1.52 -13.50
N LYS A 58 7.68 1.65 -13.65
CA LYS A 58 8.28 2.68 -14.53
C LYS A 58 7.97 2.44 -16.01
N ALA A 59 7.87 1.19 -16.43
CA ALA A 59 7.58 0.84 -17.82
C ALA A 59 6.11 1.05 -18.19
N GLU A 60 5.20 0.80 -17.25
CA GLU A 60 3.75 0.80 -17.49
C GLU A 60 3.08 2.13 -17.13
N LEU A 61 3.52 2.80 -16.06
CA LEU A 61 2.88 4.02 -15.57
C LEU A 61 3.41 5.26 -16.30
N PRO A 62 2.53 6.24 -16.61
CA PRO A 62 2.97 7.59 -16.93
C PRO A 62 3.85 8.16 -15.81
N THR A 63 4.88 8.94 -16.17
CA THR A 63 5.81 9.55 -15.20
C THR A 63 5.10 10.31 -14.07
N PRO A 64 4.04 11.10 -14.30
CA PRO A 64 3.31 11.75 -13.21
C PRO A 64 2.69 10.76 -12.22
N THR A 65 2.13 9.65 -12.70
CA THR A 65 1.52 8.59 -11.89
C THR A 65 2.58 7.82 -11.09
N PHE A 66 3.71 7.48 -11.70
CA PHE A 66 4.83 6.89 -10.97
C PHE A 66 5.33 7.83 -9.85
N ASN A 67 5.50 9.11 -10.16
CA ASN A 67 5.89 10.11 -9.16
C ASN A 67 4.85 10.28 -8.05
N HIS A 68 3.55 10.16 -8.36
CA HIS A 68 2.47 10.11 -7.39
C HIS A 68 2.62 8.91 -6.44
N SER A 69 2.78 7.70 -6.99
CA SER A 69 3.06 6.49 -6.20
C SER A 69 4.26 6.65 -5.26
N MET A 70 5.33 7.30 -5.71
CA MET A 70 6.49 7.57 -4.85
C MET A 70 6.18 8.56 -3.73
N ARG A 71 5.38 9.61 -3.98
CA ARG A 71 4.92 10.53 -2.91
C ARG A 71 4.08 9.78 -1.88
N VAL A 72 3.14 8.97 -2.35
CA VAL A 72 2.28 8.11 -1.50
C VAL A 72 3.14 7.19 -0.63
N PHE A 73 4.19 6.57 -1.18
CA PHE A 73 5.13 5.74 -0.42
C PHE A 73 5.75 6.49 0.77
N TYR A 74 6.34 7.67 0.52
CA TYR A 74 7.00 8.43 1.58
C TYR A 74 6.01 9.02 2.60
N TYR A 75 4.88 9.55 2.14
CA TYR A 75 3.85 10.09 3.03
C TYR A 75 3.24 8.98 3.90
N GLY A 76 2.94 7.82 3.33
CA GLY A 76 2.40 6.70 4.10
C GLY A 76 3.37 6.19 5.16
N LEU A 77 4.67 6.08 4.87
CA LEU A 77 5.65 5.70 5.89
C LEU A 77 5.76 6.74 7.00
N ALA A 78 5.69 8.04 6.67
CA ALA A 78 5.65 9.09 7.68
C ALA A 78 4.39 9.01 8.55
N ILE A 79 3.22 8.81 7.94
CA ILE A 79 1.93 8.64 8.64
C ILE A 79 2.00 7.42 9.57
N ALA A 80 2.36 6.25 9.04
CA ALA A 80 2.40 5.02 9.81
C ALA A 80 3.39 5.11 10.98
N ARG A 81 4.62 5.57 10.75
CA ARG A 81 5.66 5.57 11.79
C ARG A 81 5.42 6.63 12.88
N GLN A 82 4.76 7.74 12.56
CA GLN A 82 4.53 8.83 13.50
C GLN A 82 3.17 8.78 14.19
N HIS A 83 2.13 8.29 13.50
CA HIS A 83 0.76 8.26 14.02
C HIS A 83 0.27 6.85 14.39
N PHE A 84 0.87 5.80 13.83
CA PHE A 84 0.47 4.40 14.06
C PHE A 84 1.69 3.48 14.26
N PRO A 85 2.63 3.80 15.18
CA PRO A 85 3.88 3.05 15.35
C PRO A 85 3.70 1.56 15.72
N GLU A 86 2.50 1.20 16.19
CA GLU A 86 2.09 -0.16 16.48
C GLU A 86 1.72 -0.97 15.23
N TRP A 87 1.38 -0.32 14.11
CA TRP A 87 1.09 -1.03 12.87
C TRP A 87 2.36 -1.69 12.33
N LYS A 88 2.25 -2.96 11.98
CA LYS A 88 3.34 -3.78 11.45
C LYS A 88 3.02 -4.16 10.02
N PHE A 89 4.01 -3.94 9.15
CA PHE A 89 4.09 -4.37 7.76
C PHE A 89 5.53 -4.12 7.29
N SER A 90 5.96 -4.84 6.27
CA SER A 90 7.25 -4.60 5.63
C SER A 90 7.19 -3.36 4.72
N ASP A 91 8.29 -2.60 4.69
CA ASP A 91 8.43 -1.47 3.75
C ASP A 91 8.27 -1.92 2.29
N GLU A 92 8.62 -3.18 1.98
CA GLU A 92 8.41 -3.79 0.67
C GLU A 92 6.92 -3.93 0.35
N THR A 93 6.11 -4.56 1.20
CA THR A 93 4.66 -4.67 0.99
C THR A 93 4.05 -3.30 0.74
N TRP A 94 4.47 -2.30 1.53
CA TRP A 94 4.00 -0.93 1.36
C TRP A 94 4.42 -0.31 0.02
N LEU A 95 5.68 -0.47 -0.39
CA LEU A 95 6.16 -0.01 -1.70
C LEU A 95 5.36 -0.65 -2.83
N LEU A 96 5.14 -1.96 -2.77
CA LEU A 96 4.37 -2.71 -3.77
C LEU A 96 2.93 -2.16 -3.87
N THR A 97 2.25 -1.95 -2.74
CA THR A 97 0.91 -1.32 -2.74
C THR A 97 0.95 0.06 -3.41
N CYS A 98 1.92 0.90 -3.07
CA CYS A 98 2.02 2.25 -3.63
C CYS A 98 2.26 2.25 -5.15
N LEU A 99 3.15 1.39 -5.63
CA LEU A 99 3.47 1.29 -7.06
C LEU A 99 2.29 0.80 -7.89
N PHE A 100 1.45 -0.08 -7.34
CA PHE A 100 0.39 -0.72 -8.10
C PHE A 100 -1.02 -0.12 -7.89
N HIS A 101 -1.25 0.75 -6.90
CA HIS A 101 -2.62 1.21 -6.60
C HIS A 101 -3.35 1.87 -7.78
N ASP A 102 -2.62 2.57 -8.64
CA ASP A 102 -3.15 3.21 -9.85
C ASP A 102 -2.88 2.41 -11.13
N ILE A 103 -2.39 1.16 -11.06
CA ILE A 103 -2.04 0.39 -12.27
C ILE A 103 -3.26 0.18 -13.17
N GLY A 104 -4.45 0.06 -12.59
CA GLY A 104 -5.70 -0.09 -13.33
C GLY A 104 -6.09 1.13 -14.16
N THR A 105 -5.45 2.29 -13.96
CA THR A 105 -5.79 3.53 -14.68
C THR A 105 -5.17 3.61 -16.08
N ILE A 106 -4.20 2.76 -16.41
CA ILE A 106 -3.45 2.90 -17.67
C ILE A 106 -4.23 2.34 -18.88
N PRO A 107 -4.00 2.86 -20.10
CA PRO A 107 -4.68 2.41 -21.31
C PRO A 107 -4.55 0.92 -21.64
N LYS A 108 -3.53 0.22 -21.12
CA LYS A 108 -3.38 -1.22 -21.28
C LYS A 108 -4.46 -2.02 -20.54
N TYR A 109 -4.97 -1.49 -19.42
CA TYR A 109 -5.86 -2.19 -18.49
C TYR A 109 -7.26 -1.60 -18.38
N THR A 110 -7.58 -0.53 -19.13
CA THR A 110 -8.89 0.15 -19.09
C THR A 110 -9.86 -0.21 -20.23
N PRO A 111 -9.47 -0.33 -21.53
CA PRO A 111 -10.44 -0.49 -22.62
C PRO A 111 -10.96 -1.93 -22.79
N SER A 112 -10.26 -2.91 -22.22
CA SER A 112 -10.50 -4.34 -22.44
C SER A 112 -11.36 -5.01 -21.37
N VAL A 113 -11.80 -4.25 -20.35
CA VAL A 113 -12.57 -4.79 -19.22
C VAL A 113 -13.75 -3.88 -18.86
N PHE A 114 -14.80 -4.48 -18.31
CA PHE A 114 -15.96 -3.75 -17.76
C PHE A 114 -15.83 -3.44 -16.26
N MET A 115 -14.74 -3.89 -15.63
CA MET A 115 -14.51 -3.74 -14.19
C MET A 115 -13.98 -2.34 -13.86
N SER A 116 -14.30 -1.84 -12.67
CA SER A 116 -13.69 -0.62 -12.12
C SER A 116 -12.17 -0.78 -12.02
N PHE A 117 -11.45 0.34 -12.19
CA PHE A 117 -9.99 0.33 -12.29
C PHE A 117 -9.31 -0.19 -11.01
N ASP A 118 -9.90 0.07 -9.84
CA ASP A 118 -9.46 -0.40 -8.53
C ASP A 118 -9.61 -1.92 -8.39
N LEU A 119 -10.77 -2.46 -8.79
CA LEU A 119 -11.03 -3.90 -8.79
C LEU A 119 -10.09 -4.65 -9.75
N HIS A 120 -10.04 -4.19 -11.02
CA HIS A 120 -9.20 -4.82 -12.02
C HIS A 120 -7.70 -4.62 -11.72
N GLY A 121 -7.33 -3.43 -11.25
CA GLY A 121 -5.97 -3.11 -10.85
C GLY A 121 -5.46 -4.01 -9.72
N GLY A 122 -6.31 -4.34 -8.74
CA GLY A 122 -5.98 -5.31 -7.70
C GLY A 122 -5.71 -6.72 -8.27
N LEU A 123 -6.50 -7.17 -9.25
CA LEU A 123 -6.27 -8.46 -9.92
C LEU A 123 -4.97 -8.46 -10.74
N VAL A 124 -4.68 -7.36 -11.46
CA VAL A 124 -3.42 -7.19 -12.21
C VAL A 124 -2.23 -7.22 -11.26
N ALA A 125 -2.30 -6.50 -10.14
CA ALA A 125 -1.24 -6.49 -9.14
C ALA A 125 -1.01 -7.87 -8.53
N LEU A 126 -2.08 -8.60 -8.20
CA LEU A 126 -1.99 -9.96 -7.67
C LEU A 126 -1.22 -10.90 -8.61
N ASP A 127 -1.57 -10.89 -9.89
CA ASP A 127 -0.94 -11.75 -10.90
C ASP A 127 0.51 -11.34 -11.15
N ALA A 128 0.77 -10.05 -11.37
CA ALA A 128 2.11 -9.52 -11.62
C ALA A 128 3.07 -9.85 -10.46
N LEU A 129 2.64 -9.63 -9.20
CA LEU A 129 3.49 -9.89 -8.04
C LEU A 129 3.77 -11.37 -7.83
N LYS A 130 2.78 -12.25 -8.06
CA LYS A 130 3.00 -13.70 -8.03
C LYS A 130 4.02 -14.15 -9.09
N GLN A 131 3.96 -13.58 -10.29
CA GLN A 131 4.94 -13.85 -11.36
C GLN A 131 6.34 -13.33 -11.02
N MET A 132 6.43 -12.23 -10.26
CA MET A 132 7.70 -11.69 -9.74
C MET A 132 8.26 -12.48 -8.54
N GLY A 133 7.55 -13.51 -8.07
CA GLY A 133 7.98 -14.34 -6.95
C GLY A 133 7.61 -13.81 -5.57
N ALA A 134 6.69 -12.84 -5.48
CA ALA A 134 6.15 -12.39 -4.20
C ALA A 134 5.41 -13.55 -3.50
N PRO A 135 5.58 -13.73 -2.18
CA PRO A 135 4.80 -14.70 -1.42
C PRO A 135 3.30 -14.41 -1.53
N SER A 136 2.48 -15.46 -1.67
CA SER A 136 1.02 -15.29 -1.85
C SER A 136 0.37 -14.36 -0.82
N PRO A 137 0.65 -14.47 0.50
CA PRO A 137 0.04 -13.59 1.49
C PRO A 137 0.45 -12.11 1.32
N GLN A 138 1.60 -11.83 0.71
CA GLN A 138 2.04 -10.47 0.39
C GLN A 138 1.29 -9.94 -0.83
N ALA A 139 1.24 -10.72 -1.91
CA ALA A 139 0.55 -10.33 -3.14
C ALA A 139 -0.97 -10.15 -2.90
N GLU A 140 -1.57 -10.99 -2.06
CA GLU A 140 -2.97 -10.87 -1.63
C GLU A 140 -3.20 -9.62 -0.78
N SER A 141 -2.28 -9.26 0.12
CA SER A 141 -2.37 -8.03 0.91
C SER A 141 -2.34 -6.80 0.02
N VAL A 142 -1.44 -6.79 -0.97
CA VAL A 142 -1.36 -5.71 -1.96
C VAL A 142 -2.67 -5.62 -2.75
N ALA A 143 -3.18 -6.74 -3.26
CA ALA A 143 -4.41 -6.76 -4.05
C ALA A 143 -5.64 -6.28 -3.25
N GLU A 144 -5.82 -6.76 -2.01
CA GLU A 144 -6.89 -6.33 -1.10
C GLU A 144 -6.83 -4.82 -0.85
N ALA A 145 -5.63 -4.28 -0.58
CA ALA A 145 -5.44 -2.86 -0.36
C ALA A 145 -5.81 -2.02 -1.58
N ILE A 146 -5.42 -2.46 -2.78
CA ILE A 146 -5.73 -1.78 -4.04
C ILE A 146 -7.23 -1.84 -4.33
N ILE A 147 -7.88 -2.98 -4.16
CA ILE A 147 -9.33 -3.12 -4.36
C ILE A 147 -10.11 -2.11 -3.50
N ARG A 148 -9.62 -1.80 -2.31
CA ARG A 148 -10.33 -0.96 -1.34
C ARG A 148 -9.80 0.48 -1.24
N HIS A 149 -8.80 0.88 -2.03
CA HIS A 149 -8.11 2.17 -1.82
C HIS A 149 -8.98 3.40 -2.10
N GLN A 150 -10.07 3.27 -2.87
CA GLN A 150 -11.09 4.32 -3.09
C GLN A 150 -12.43 4.03 -2.40
N ASP A 151 -12.48 3.06 -1.48
CA ASP A 151 -13.70 2.68 -0.75
C ASP A 151 -13.61 3.07 0.75
N PRO A 152 -13.71 4.38 1.07
CA PRO A 152 -13.68 4.82 2.46
C PRO A 152 -14.99 4.44 3.16
N VAL A 153 -14.97 3.34 3.91
CA VAL A 153 -16.05 2.94 4.82
C VAL A 153 -15.81 3.46 6.23
N GLN A 154 -16.89 3.74 6.97
CA GLN A 154 -16.82 4.28 8.35
C GLN A 154 -17.12 3.23 9.44
N THR A 155 -17.41 1.98 9.05
CA THR A 155 -17.76 0.89 9.94
C THR A 155 -16.98 -0.37 9.59
N GLY A 156 -16.86 -1.31 10.54
CA GLY A 156 -16.13 -2.55 10.36
C GLY A 156 -14.62 -2.38 10.45
N THR A 157 -13.89 -3.31 9.82
CA THR A 157 -12.43 -3.34 9.83
C THR A 157 -11.86 -3.45 8.42
N ILE A 158 -10.61 -3.03 8.30
CA ILE A 158 -9.75 -3.16 7.12
C ILE A 158 -8.36 -3.55 7.63
N HIS A 159 -7.53 -4.18 6.81
CA HIS A 159 -6.15 -4.44 7.21
C HIS A 159 -5.29 -3.16 7.19
N ALA A 160 -4.22 -3.13 7.97
CA ALA A 160 -3.42 -1.92 8.20
C ALA A 160 -2.90 -1.26 6.91
N VAL A 161 -2.43 -2.05 5.94
CA VAL A 161 -1.94 -1.54 4.65
C VAL A 161 -3.09 -0.95 3.81
N GLY A 162 -4.27 -1.58 3.84
CA GLY A 162 -5.47 -1.08 3.17
C GLY A 162 -5.96 0.26 3.73
N LEU A 163 -5.93 0.45 5.06
CA LEU A 163 -6.24 1.75 5.63
C LEU A 163 -5.15 2.78 5.31
N LEU A 164 -3.88 2.39 5.36
CA LEU A 164 -2.78 3.30 5.11
C LEU A 164 -2.80 3.85 3.69
N ILE A 165 -3.14 3.03 2.69
CA ILE A 165 -3.26 3.51 1.30
C ILE A 165 -4.39 4.53 1.15
N GLN A 166 -5.54 4.31 1.80
CA GLN A 166 -6.63 5.29 1.82
C GLN A 166 -6.20 6.63 2.44
N LEU A 167 -5.39 6.59 3.51
CA LEU A 167 -4.89 7.81 4.14
C LEU A 167 -3.83 8.51 3.29
N ALA A 168 -2.89 7.76 2.72
CA ALA A 168 -1.74 8.30 2.01
C ALA A 168 -2.11 8.92 0.66
N THR A 169 -3.10 8.37 -0.05
CA THR A 169 -3.56 8.93 -1.33
C THR A 169 -4.24 10.30 -1.17
N LEU A 170 -4.84 10.61 0.00
CA LEU A 170 -5.38 11.95 0.28
C LEU A 170 -4.32 13.06 0.25
N PHE A 171 -3.07 12.73 0.57
CA PHE A 171 -1.94 13.66 0.57
C PHE A 171 -1.09 13.56 -0.69
N GLY A 172 -1.29 12.51 -1.50
CA GLY A 172 -0.46 12.18 -2.65
C GLY A 172 -0.72 13.00 -3.90
N GLY A 173 -1.81 13.76 -3.97
CA GLY A 173 -2.29 14.50 -5.16
C GLY A 173 -1.27 15.37 -5.89
#